data_AF-A0A969PWC2-F1
#
_entry.id   AF-A0A969PWC2-F1
#
_cell.length_a   1.000
_cell.length_b   1.000
_cell.length_c   1.000
_cell.angle_alpha   90.00
_cell.angle_beta   90.00
_cell.angle_gamma   90.00
#
_symmetry.space_group_name_H-M   'P 1'
#
loop_
_entity.id
_entity.type
_entity.pdbx_description
1 polymer ?
#
loop_
_entity_poly.entity_id
_entity_poly.type
_entity_poly.pdbx_seq_one_letter_code
_entity_poly.pdbx_strand_id
1 'polypeptide(L)'
;MFLPGRDKQIKPLSLQTLALLQKLRNQLIETDWQDAENKIYPVSLLFENPWEDFFRYYPAVWLDMPKIWERVRNKEYQQFDPELDREGYPRYYLQNFHYQTDGYLSDWSANLYDLQVEILFNGTADLMRRRILKPLKEGLSNFAPQPMRVLDVACGTG
;
A
#
# COMPACT_ATOMS: atom_id res chain seq x y z
N MET A 1 4.74 -23.20 -5.50
CA MET A 1 5.51 -22.04 -5.04
C MET A 1 5.67 -22.19 -3.52
N PHE A 2 6.84 -22.64 -3.04
CA PHE A 2 7.04 -23.02 -1.64
C PHE A 2 7.56 -21.82 -0.84
N LEU A 3 6.78 -21.37 0.15
CA LEU A 3 7.23 -20.41 1.15
C LEU A 3 8.17 -21.13 2.14
N PRO A 4 9.40 -20.67 2.36
CA PRO A 4 10.31 -21.32 3.30
C PRO A 4 9.82 -21.14 4.75
N GLY A 5 9.71 -22.25 5.49
CA GLY A 5 9.73 -22.24 6.96
C GLY A 5 8.44 -21.83 7.69
N ARG A 6 7.27 -21.85 7.05
CA ARG A 6 5.97 -21.80 7.76
C ARG A 6 5.15 -23.05 7.48
N ASP A 7 5.40 -24.11 8.26
CA ASP A 7 4.47 -25.24 8.46
C ASP A 7 3.18 -24.81 9.21
N LYS A 8 2.72 -23.58 9.01
CA LYS A 8 1.37 -23.22 9.43
C LYS A 8 0.45 -23.78 8.36
N GLN A 9 -0.39 -24.75 8.73
CA GLN A 9 -1.54 -25.14 7.91
C GLN A 9 -2.36 -23.87 7.61
N ILE A 10 -2.16 -23.30 6.42
CA ILE A 10 -2.98 -22.21 5.94
C ILE A 10 -4.32 -22.85 5.58
N LYS A 11 -5.34 -22.63 6.41
CA LYS A 11 -6.69 -23.04 6.09
C LYS A 11 -7.19 -22.13 4.96
N PRO A 12 -7.74 -22.68 3.86
CA PRO A 12 -8.33 -21.86 2.83
C PRO A 12 -9.49 -21.05 3.42
N LEU A 13 -9.73 -19.86 2.85
CA LEU A 13 -10.88 -19.06 3.23
C LEU A 13 -12.17 -19.80 2.85
N SER A 14 -13.19 -19.71 3.72
CA SER A 14 -14.50 -20.26 3.41
C SER A 14 -15.16 -19.49 2.26
N LEU A 15 -16.05 -20.14 1.50
CA LEU A 15 -16.83 -19.47 0.46
C LEU A 15 -17.64 -18.29 1.00
N GLN A 16 -18.14 -18.40 2.24
CA GLN A 16 -18.87 -17.31 2.91
C GLN A 16 -17.96 -16.11 3.19
N THR A 17 -16.73 -16.35 3.63
CA THR A 17 -15.74 -15.30 3.85
C THR A 17 -15.35 -14.61 2.54
N LEU A 18 -15.13 -15.38 1.47
CA LEU A 18 -14.85 -14.82 0.15
C LEU A 18 -16.00 -13.95 -0.37
N ALA A 19 -17.24 -14.42 -0.24
CA ALA A 19 -18.44 -13.67 -0.60
C ALA A 19 -18.58 -12.38 0.22
N LEU A 20 -18.26 -12.43 1.53
CA LEU A 20 -18.26 -11.25 2.38
C LEU A 20 -17.20 -10.23 1.95
N LEU A 21 -15.98 -10.68 1.67
CA LEU A 21 -14.90 -9.79 1.19
C LEU A 21 -15.28 -9.12 -0.14
N GLN A 22 -15.85 -9.88 -1.08
CA GLN A 22 -16.34 -9.33 -2.34
C GLN A 22 -17.45 -8.30 -2.12
N LYS A 23 -18.40 -8.58 -1.21
CA LYS A 23 -19.47 -7.64 -0.85
C LYS A 23 -18.90 -6.35 -0.27
N LEU A 24 -18.02 -6.43 0.72
CA LEU A 24 -17.41 -5.27 1.38
C LEU A 24 -16.59 -4.43 0.39
N ARG A 25 -15.85 -5.09 -0.52
CA ARG A 25 -15.14 -4.42 -1.60
C ARG A 25 -16.08 -3.65 -2.53
N ASN A 26 -17.16 -4.27 -2.97
CA ASN A 26 -18.12 -3.61 -3.85
C ASN A 26 -18.79 -2.41 -3.14
N GLN A 27 -19.08 -2.55 -1.84
CA GLN A 27 -19.57 -1.43 -1.03
C GLN A 27 -18.55 -0.29 -0.93
N LEU A 28 -17.26 -0.61 -0.78
CA LEU A 28 -16.20 0.38 -0.76
C LEU A 28 -16.12 1.14 -2.09
N ILE A 29 -16.13 0.44 -3.23
CA ILE A 29 -16.13 1.03 -4.58
C ILE A 29 -17.34 1.95 -4.77
N GLU A 30 -18.53 1.48 -4.41
CA GLU A 30 -19.76 2.27 -4.51
C GLU A 30 -19.70 3.53 -3.64
N THR A 31 -19.18 3.42 -2.42
CA THR A 31 -19.05 4.57 -1.52
C THR A 31 -18.02 5.59 -2.05
N ASP A 32 -16.92 5.11 -2.63
CA ASP A 32 -15.90 5.97 -3.25
C ASP A 32 -16.47 6.72 -4.47
N TRP A 33 -17.27 6.05 -5.29
CA TRP A 33 -18.01 6.67 -6.39
C TRP A 33 -18.97 7.77 -5.90
N GLN A 34 -19.80 7.46 -4.91
CA GLN A 34 -20.77 8.40 -4.35
C GLN A 34 -20.10 9.63 -3.75
N ASP A 35 -18.96 9.48 -3.08
CA ASP A 35 -18.25 10.62 -2.50
C ASP A 35 -17.62 11.51 -3.58
N ALA A 36 -17.14 10.93 -4.69
CA ALA A 36 -16.70 11.71 -5.85
C ALA A 36 -17.86 12.45 -6.52
N GLU A 37 -19.01 11.78 -6.70
CA GLU A 37 -20.23 12.39 -7.26
C GLU A 37 -20.75 13.56 -6.39
N ASN A 38 -20.68 13.39 -5.06
CA ASN A 38 -20.99 14.42 -4.08
C ASN A 38 -19.91 15.52 -3.95
N LYS A 39 -18.91 15.52 -4.84
CA LYS A 39 -17.83 16.54 -4.90
C LYS A 39 -17.03 16.62 -3.61
N ILE A 40 -16.86 15.49 -2.91
CA ILE A 40 -15.89 15.41 -1.80
C ILE A 40 -14.49 15.61 -2.37
N TYR A 41 -14.17 14.90 -3.47
CA TYR A 41 -12.96 15.01 -4.30
C TYR A 41 -13.32 14.90 -5.80
N PRO A 42 -12.41 15.29 -6.71
CA PRO A 42 -12.67 15.21 -8.16
C PRO A 42 -12.90 13.78 -8.65
N VAL A 43 -13.80 13.61 -9.62
CA VAL A 43 -14.09 12.32 -10.26
C VAL A 43 -12.89 11.78 -11.05
N SER A 44 -12.01 12.65 -11.56
CA SER A 44 -10.79 12.24 -12.28
C SER A 44 -9.91 11.31 -11.45
N LEU A 45 -9.86 11.54 -10.13
CA LEU A 45 -9.07 10.77 -9.18
C LEU A 45 -9.44 9.28 -9.13
N LEU A 46 -10.68 8.93 -9.50
CA LEU A 46 -11.12 7.53 -9.59
C LEU A 46 -10.47 6.77 -10.74
N PHE A 47 -9.89 7.50 -11.70
CA PHE A 47 -9.35 6.96 -12.95
C PHE A 47 -7.84 7.21 -13.10
N GLU A 48 -7.21 7.85 -12.12
CA GLU A 48 -5.75 8.11 -12.05
C GLU A 48 -4.98 6.85 -11.63
N ASN A 49 -5.16 5.74 -12.37
CA ASN A 49 -4.42 4.51 -12.11
C ASN A 49 -3.04 4.58 -12.79
N PRO A 50 -1.92 4.35 -12.07
CA PRO A 50 -0.57 4.41 -12.62
C PRO A 50 -0.23 3.11 -13.39
N TRP A 51 -0.92 2.88 -14.51
CA TRP A 51 -0.77 1.66 -15.31
C TRP A 51 0.64 1.44 -15.84
N GLU A 52 1.35 2.51 -16.17
CA GLU A 52 2.76 2.44 -16.60
C GLU A 52 3.64 1.83 -15.49
N ASP A 53 3.52 2.35 -14.27
CA ASP A 53 4.24 1.84 -13.11
C ASP A 53 3.82 0.40 -12.79
N PHE A 54 2.53 0.08 -12.88
CA PHE A 54 2.05 -1.29 -12.71
C PHE A 54 2.78 -2.25 -13.66
N PHE A 55 2.77 -1.99 -14.97
CA PHE A 55 3.42 -2.89 -15.94
C PHE A 55 4.94 -2.91 -15.81
N ARG A 56 5.55 -1.80 -15.40
CA ARG A 56 6.99 -1.69 -15.16
C ARG A 56 7.44 -2.51 -13.95
N TYR A 57 6.73 -2.39 -12.83
CA TYR A 57 7.14 -2.97 -11.54
C TYR A 57 6.55 -4.35 -11.27
N TYR A 58 5.44 -4.74 -11.92
CA TYR A 58 4.82 -6.05 -11.69
C TYR A 58 5.78 -7.22 -11.94
N PRO A 59 6.53 -7.30 -13.06
CA PRO A 59 7.53 -8.34 -13.24
C PRO A 59 8.64 -8.28 -12.18
N ALA A 60 9.03 -7.08 -11.78
CA ALA A 60 10.08 -6.86 -10.79
C ALA A 60 9.71 -7.36 -9.40
N VAL A 61 8.44 -7.27 -8.99
CA VAL A 61 7.94 -7.88 -7.75
C VAL A 61 8.22 -9.39 -7.75
N TRP A 62 7.92 -10.09 -8.84
CA TRP A 62 8.19 -11.53 -8.95
C TRP A 62 9.68 -11.87 -8.98
N LEU A 63 10.50 -11.02 -9.59
CA LEU A 63 11.95 -11.19 -9.63
C LEU A 63 12.62 -10.95 -8.26
N ASP A 64 12.03 -10.12 -7.39
CA ASP A 64 12.53 -9.88 -6.04
C ASP A 64 12.15 -11.00 -5.04
N MET A 65 11.06 -11.73 -5.30
CA MET A 65 10.55 -12.78 -4.41
C MET A 65 11.58 -13.83 -3.97
N PRO A 66 12.45 -14.38 -4.84
CA PRO A 66 13.49 -15.33 -4.41
C PRO A 66 14.46 -14.73 -3.38
N LYS A 67 14.85 -13.46 -3.54
CA LYS A 67 15.74 -12.75 -2.59
C LYS A 67 15.04 -12.52 -1.25
N ILE A 68 13.75 -12.19 -1.27
CA ILE A 68 12.94 -12.07 -0.05
C ILE A 68 12.93 -13.43 0.68
N TRP A 69 12.68 -14.52 -0.03
CA TRP A 69 12.62 -15.86 0.57
C TRP A 69 13.94 -16.33 1.16
N GLU A 70 15.06 -16.03 0.49
CA GLU A 70 16.39 -16.30 1.01
C GLU A 70 16.60 -15.60 2.35
N ARG A 71 16.29 -14.30 2.42
CA ARG A 71 16.39 -13.52 3.65
C ARG A 71 15.45 -14.02 4.75
N VAL A 72 14.21 -14.39 4.41
CA VAL A 72 13.27 -15.02 5.35
C VAL A 72 13.87 -16.30 5.96
N ARG A 73 14.44 -17.16 5.10
CA ARG A 73 15.04 -18.44 5.52
C ARG A 73 16.25 -18.22 6.42
N ASN A 74 17.10 -17.26 6.08
CA ASN A 74 18.32 -16.94 6.82
C ASN A 74 18.07 -16.04 8.04
N LYS A 75 16.83 -15.54 8.21
CA LYS A 75 16.46 -14.54 9.22
C LYS A 75 17.31 -13.26 9.08
N GLU A 76 17.59 -12.86 7.86
CA GLU A 76 18.37 -11.66 7.52
C GLU A 76 17.43 -10.45 7.42
N TYR A 77 17.42 -9.63 8.47
CA TYR A 77 16.54 -8.45 8.57
C TYR A 77 17.30 -7.12 8.52
N GLN A 78 18.62 -7.12 8.26
CA GLN A 78 19.45 -5.90 8.13
C GLN A 78 20.48 -6.02 6.99
N GLN A 79 20.02 -6.38 5.80
CA GLN A 79 20.81 -6.46 4.57
C GLN A 79 20.37 -5.36 3.62
N PHE A 80 21.30 -4.48 3.27
CA PHE A 80 21.05 -3.31 2.41
C PHE A 80 22.10 -3.26 1.30
N ASP A 81 21.77 -2.59 0.20
CA ASP A 81 22.79 -2.21 -0.78
C ASP A 81 23.91 -1.38 -0.10
N PRO A 82 25.20 -1.66 -0.37
CA PRO A 82 26.31 -0.90 0.19
C PRO A 82 26.27 0.60 -0.11
N GLU A 83 25.70 1.00 -1.25
CA GLU A 83 25.60 2.39 -1.69
C GLU A 83 24.42 3.14 -1.06
N LEU A 84 23.54 2.44 -0.35
CA LEU A 84 22.40 3.02 0.31
C LEU A 84 22.83 3.95 1.46
N ASP A 85 22.41 5.20 1.39
CA ASP A 85 22.58 6.15 2.49
C ASP A 85 21.71 5.73 3.68
N ARG A 86 22.36 5.60 4.83
CA ARG A 86 21.78 5.14 6.09
C ARG A 86 22.09 6.12 7.22
N GLU A 87 22.77 7.23 6.91
CA GLU A 87 23.15 8.22 7.91
C GLU A 87 21.91 8.91 8.49
N GLY A 88 21.91 9.21 9.79
CA GLY A 88 20.80 9.87 10.46
C GLY A 88 19.58 9.00 10.79
N TYR A 89 19.45 7.79 10.22
CA TYR A 89 18.33 6.89 10.53
C TYR A 89 18.54 6.15 11.85
N PRO A 90 17.56 6.19 12.79
CA PRO A 90 17.57 5.31 13.95
C PRO A 90 17.62 3.84 13.55
N ARG A 91 18.32 3.00 14.34
CA ARG A 91 18.46 1.55 14.09
C ARG A 91 17.13 0.83 13.85
N TYR A 92 16.04 1.33 14.41
CA TYR A 92 14.70 0.80 14.15
C TYR A 92 14.31 0.84 12.67
N TYR A 93 14.63 1.93 11.95
CA TYR A 93 14.32 2.09 10.53
C TYR A 93 15.29 1.36 9.61
N LEU A 94 16.48 1.01 10.11
CA LEU A 94 17.46 0.19 9.39
C LEU A 94 17.15 -1.31 9.52
N GLN A 95 15.93 -1.68 9.11
CA GLN A 95 15.47 -3.06 9.00
C GLN A 95 14.85 -3.34 7.63
N ASN A 96 15.08 -4.53 7.07
CA ASN A 96 14.28 -5.04 5.96
C ASN A 96 12.90 -5.45 6.49
N PHE A 97 12.01 -4.48 6.68
CA PHE A 97 10.61 -4.78 7.00
C PHE A 97 10.03 -5.75 5.97
N HIS A 98 9.30 -6.76 6.46
CA HIS A 98 8.81 -7.88 5.63
C HIS A 98 9.88 -8.61 4.81
N TYR A 99 11.17 -8.51 5.19
CA TYR A 99 12.31 -9.02 4.43
C TYR A 99 12.42 -8.42 3.02
N GLN A 100 11.98 -7.19 2.82
CA GLN A 100 11.96 -6.54 1.51
C GLN A 100 13.26 -5.81 1.20
N THR A 101 13.62 -5.79 -0.08
CA THR A 101 14.90 -5.22 -0.56
C THR A 101 15.03 -3.77 -0.08
N ASP A 102 16.20 -3.43 0.46
CA ASP A 102 16.54 -2.13 1.07
C ASP A 102 15.63 -1.61 2.18
N GLY A 103 14.62 -2.37 2.64
CA GLY A 103 13.73 -1.93 3.71
C GLY A 103 13.01 -0.61 3.41
N TYR A 104 12.66 -0.36 2.14
CA TYR A 104 12.03 0.87 1.64
C TYR A 104 12.92 2.10 1.51
N LEU A 105 14.20 1.98 1.82
CA LEU A 105 15.12 3.13 1.81
C LEU A 105 15.61 3.51 0.41
N SER A 106 15.41 2.64 -0.60
CA SER A 106 15.70 2.97 -2.00
C SER A 106 14.42 3.28 -2.78
N ASP A 107 14.49 4.22 -3.72
CA ASP A 107 13.37 4.54 -4.62
C ASP A 107 12.81 3.29 -5.30
N TRP A 108 13.69 2.39 -5.72
CA TRP A 108 13.30 1.12 -6.33
C TRP A 108 12.44 0.28 -5.39
N SER A 109 12.89 0.09 -4.14
CA SER A 109 12.14 -0.69 -3.15
C SER A 109 10.82 -0.03 -2.75
N ALA A 110 10.75 1.31 -2.71
CA ALA A 110 9.54 2.06 -2.44
C ALA A 110 8.47 1.84 -3.53
N ASN A 111 8.87 1.88 -4.81
CA ASN A 111 7.97 1.59 -5.94
C ASN A 111 7.44 0.15 -5.92
N LEU A 112 8.31 -0.83 -5.61
CA LEU A 112 7.86 -2.22 -5.48
C LEU A 112 6.88 -2.42 -4.31
N TYR A 113 7.08 -1.70 -3.20
CA TYR A 113 6.20 -1.77 -2.05
C TYR A 113 4.81 -1.25 -2.35
N ASP A 114 4.71 -0.09 -2.99
CA ASP A 114 3.43 0.53 -3.34
C ASP A 114 2.58 -0.43 -4.19
N LEU A 115 3.20 -1.02 -5.22
CA LEU A 115 2.52 -2.03 -6.04
C LEU A 115 2.13 -3.29 -5.25
N GLN A 116 2.96 -3.75 -4.31
CA GLN A 116 2.62 -4.91 -3.46
C GLN A 116 1.41 -4.63 -2.57
N VAL A 117 1.28 -3.41 -2.03
CA VAL A 117 0.12 -2.98 -1.25
C VAL A 117 -1.13 -3.02 -2.12
N GLU A 118 -1.08 -2.48 -3.33
CA GLU A 118 -2.21 -2.54 -4.25
C GLU A 118 -2.61 -3.98 -4.61
N ILE A 119 -1.64 -4.87 -4.89
CA ILE A 119 -1.92 -6.29 -5.13
C ILE A 119 -2.56 -6.94 -3.90
N LEU A 120 -2.04 -6.67 -2.69
CA LEU A 120 -2.55 -7.23 -1.43
C LEU A 120 -4.01 -6.84 -1.18
N PHE A 121 -4.36 -5.58 -1.46
CA PHE A 121 -5.71 -5.06 -1.29
C PHE A 121 -6.55 -5.14 -2.58
N ASN A 122 -6.11 -5.89 -3.58
CA ASN A 122 -6.85 -6.14 -4.82
C ASN A 122 -7.25 -4.84 -5.56
N GLY A 123 -6.34 -3.86 -5.61
CA GLY A 123 -6.52 -2.57 -6.27
C GLY A 123 -7.42 -1.59 -5.52
N THR A 124 -7.58 -1.78 -4.20
CA THR A 124 -8.48 -0.95 -3.38
C THR A 124 -7.75 -0.12 -2.34
N ALA A 125 -6.42 -0.12 -2.31
CA ALA A 125 -5.71 0.54 -1.21
C ALA A 125 -5.90 2.07 -1.28
N ASP A 126 -5.85 2.67 -2.47
CA ASP A 126 -6.20 4.08 -2.67
C ASP A 126 -7.66 4.40 -2.30
N LEU A 127 -8.60 3.52 -2.65
CA LEU A 127 -10.01 3.68 -2.28
C LEU A 127 -10.17 3.69 -0.76
N MET A 128 -9.41 2.84 -0.05
CA MET A 128 -9.38 2.79 1.40
C MET A 128 -8.79 4.08 1.99
N ARG A 129 -7.70 4.61 1.42
CA ARG A 129 -7.08 5.87 1.87
C ARG A 129 -8.05 7.05 1.75
N ARG A 130 -8.71 7.20 0.60
CA ARG A 130 -9.65 8.31 0.34
C ARG A 130 -10.85 8.38 1.29
N ARG A 131 -11.16 7.29 2.00
CA ARG A 131 -12.27 7.27 2.98
C ARG A 131 -12.11 8.30 4.10
N ILE A 132 -10.90 8.79 4.37
CA ILE A 132 -10.67 9.85 5.36
C ILE A 132 -11.15 11.23 4.89
N LEU A 133 -11.24 11.48 3.58
CA LEU A 133 -11.46 12.82 3.03
C LEU A 133 -12.83 13.39 3.37
N LYS A 134 -13.89 12.56 3.33
CA LYS A 134 -15.24 12.98 3.70
C LYS A 134 -15.35 13.42 5.17
N PRO A 135 -15.03 12.57 6.17
CA PRO A 135 -15.12 12.98 7.57
C PRO A 135 -14.16 14.13 7.90
N LEU A 136 -13.00 14.21 7.23
CA LEU A 136 -12.09 15.36 7.38
C LEU A 136 -12.75 16.65 6.90
N LYS A 137 -13.35 16.66 5.70
CA LYS A 137 -14.03 17.81 5.12
C LYS A 137 -15.24 18.26 5.95
N GLU A 138 -16.07 17.31 6.37
CA GLU A 138 -17.22 17.55 7.24
C GLU A 138 -16.77 18.11 8.60
N GLY A 139 -15.77 17.48 9.21
CA GLY A 139 -15.18 17.93 10.47
C GLY A 139 -14.64 19.35 10.39
N LEU A 140 -13.79 19.65 9.41
CA LEU A 140 -13.20 20.98 9.24
C LEU A 140 -14.24 22.08 8.99
N SER A 141 -15.31 21.78 8.27
CA SER A 141 -16.40 22.74 8.04
C SER A 141 -17.13 23.16 9.32
N ASN A 142 -17.12 22.30 10.36
CA ASN A 142 -17.67 22.64 11.67
C ASN A 142 -16.72 23.51 12.51
N PHE A 143 -15.41 23.46 12.27
CA PHE A 143 -14.40 24.19 13.06
C PHE A 143 -14.02 25.55 12.46
N ALA A 144 -14.05 25.70 11.14
CA ALA A 144 -13.64 26.92 10.48
C ALA A 144 -14.64 27.31 9.36
N PRO A 145 -15.31 28.47 9.48
CA PRO A 145 -16.22 28.96 8.45
C PRO A 145 -15.52 29.50 7.19
N GLN A 146 -14.18 29.57 7.20
CA GLN A 146 -13.37 30.01 6.06
C GLN A 146 -12.66 28.82 5.39
N PRO A 147 -12.39 28.89 4.08
CA PRO A 147 -11.66 27.83 3.38
C PRO A 147 -10.27 27.62 3.98
N MET A 148 -10.03 26.40 4.46
CA MET A 148 -8.75 25.98 5.06
C MET A 148 -7.83 25.37 4.00
N ARG A 149 -6.52 25.57 4.18
CA ARG A 149 -5.47 24.86 3.44
C ARG A 149 -5.00 23.67 4.26
N VAL A 150 -4.99 22.49 3.64
CA VAL A 150 -4.52 21.25 4.25
C VAL A 150 -3.23 20.84 3.54
N LEU A 151 -2.24 20.40 4.31
CA LEU A 151 -1.01 19.82 3.80
C LEU A 151 -0.95 18.38 4.32
N ASP A 152 -0.87 17.43 3.40
CA ASP A 152 -0.53 16.05 3.72
C ASP A 152 0.99 15.87 3.64
N VAL A 153 1.59 15.28 4.68
CA VAL A 153 3.04 15.13 4.81
C VAL A 153 3.37 13.64 4.84
N ALA A 154 4.30 13.23 3.98
CA ALA A 154 4.64 11.82 3.77
C ALA A 154 3.44 10.97 3.28
N CYS A 155 2.65 11.52 2.35
CA CYS A 155 1.47 10.88 1.75
C CYS A 155 1.81 9.73 0.78
N GLY A 156 3.09 9.52 0.45
CA GLY A 156 3.50 8.50 -0.51
C GLY A 156 3.04 8.87 -1.92
N THR A 157 2.36 7.94 -2.60
CA THR A 157 1.85 8.10 -3.97
C THR A 157 0.49 8.79 -4.06
N GLY A 158 -0.15 9.12 -2.93
CA GLY A 158 -1.47 9.78 -2.92
C GLY A 158 -2.01 10.08 -1.54
#